data_AF-A0A2N8S4K9-F1
#
_entry.id   AF-A0A2N8S4K9-F1
#
_cell.length_a   1.000
_cell.length_b   1.000
_cell.length_c   1.000
_cell.angle_alpha   90.00
_cell.angle_beta   90.00
_cell.angle_gamma   90.00
#
_symmetry.space_group_name_H-M   'P 1'
#
loop_
_entity.id
_entity.type
_entity.pdbx_description
1 polymer ?
#
loop_
_entity_poly.entity_id
_entity_poly.type
_entity_poly.pdbx_seq_one_letter_code
_entity_poly.pdbx_strand_id
1 'polypeptide(L)'
;MPDRSPAIENPWQHLRQLTPARIALGRAGVSLPTDAQLDFQFAHAQARDAVHLPLDCEALAGELEKHDLSHLHLRSAASDRQIYLQRPDLGRRLDEASAATLDEHTGEGCDLALVIADGLSALAVQRHAAPMALKIAEHCQAEGWSLGPITLVEQGRVAIADEIGQRLKTHMVVILLGERPGLSSPDSLGLYFTWAPQVGRHDAQRNCISNIRPEGLSYNLAAHRLLYLMREASRRQLSGVQLKDEAEVPTLEGEPRAGNFLLG
;
A
#
# COMPACT_ATOMS: atom_id res chain seq x y z
N MET A 1 -38.81 -37.56 3.38
CA MET A 1 -37.80 -37.03 4.32
C MET A 1 -38.01 -35.54 4.36
N PRO A 2 -38.23 -34.90 5.53
CA PRO A 2 -38.35 -33.45 5.54
C PRO A 2 -37.00 -32.87 5.10
N ASP A 3 -37.08 -31.97 4.13
CA ASP A 3 -35.98 -31.27 3.46
C ASP A 3 -35.35 -30.25 4.42
N ARG A 4 -34.75 -30.74 5.51
CA ARG A 4 -34.07 -29.88 6.49
C ARG A 4 -32.60 -29.84 6.15
N SER A 5 -32.14 -28.64 5.79
CA SER A 5 -30.72 -28.37 5.62
C SER A 5 -29.94 -28.83 6.86
N PRO A 6 -28.81 -29.55 6.69
CA PRO A 6 -27.94 -29.93 7.80
C PRO A 6 -27.20 -28.73 8.41
N ALA A 7 -27.29 -27.55 7.78
CA ALA A 7 -26.71 -26.31 8.27
C ALA A 7 -27.57 -25.69 9.39
N ILE A 8 -26.92 -25.37 10.50
CA ILE A 8 -27.47 -24.64 11.63
C ILE A 8 -26.99 -23.20 11.52
N GLU A 9 -27.93 -22.26 11.48
CA GLU A 9 -27.64 -20.83 11.46
C GLU A 9 -27.05 -20.34 12.79
N ASN A 10 -26.29 -19.25 12.74
CA ASN A 10 -25.72 -18.63 13.92
C ASN A 10 -26.59 -17.42 14.33
N PRO A 11 -27.07 -17.33 15.59
CA PRO A 11 -27.93 -16.22 16.04
C PRO A 11 -27.23 -14.85 16.00
N TRP A 12 -25.89 -14.82 15.89
CA TRP A 12 -25.10 -13.59 15.84
C TRP A 12 -24.83 -13.07 14.42
N GLN A 13 -25.60 -13.51 13.42
CA GLN A 13 -25.45 -13.03 12.04
C GLN A 13 -25.43 -11.50 11.91
N HIS A 14 -26.22 -10.79 12.71
CA HIS A 14 -26.24 -9.31 12.73
C HIS A 14 -24.84 -8.70 12.99
N LEU A 15 -23.99 -9.34 13.81
CA LEU A 15 -22.65 -8.83 14.12
C LEU A 15 -21.72 -8.78 12.89
N ARG A 16 -22.05 -9.51 11.81
CA ARG A 16 -21.29 -9.45 10.54
C ARG A 16 -21.28 -8.05 9.91
N GLN A 17 -22.26 -7.20 10.24
CA GLN A 17 -22.30 -5.82 9.75
C GLN A 17 -21.19 -4.96 10.37
N LEU A 18 -20.61 -5.39 11.48
CA LEU A 18 -19.61 -4.64 12.25
C LEU A 18 -18.17 -5.05 11.91
N THR A 19 -17.99 -6.09 11.09
CA THR A 19 -16.64 -6.57 10.74
C THR A 19 -16.63 -7.29 9.40
N PRO A 20 -15.60 -7.07 8.56
CA PRO A 20 -15.38 -7.88 7.36
C PRO A 20 -14.90 -9.30 7.65
N ALA A 21 -14.60 -9.63 8.92
CA ALA A 21 -14.24 -10.98 9.33
C ALA A 21 -15.41 -11.95 9.10
N ARG A 22 -15.08 -13.17 8.65
CA ARG A 22 -16.05 -14.23 8.33
C ARG A 22 -16.55 -14.90 9.63
N ILE A 23 -17.30 -14.15 10.44
CA ILE A 23 -17.89 -14.62 11.70
C ILE A 23 -19.35 -15.05 11.51
N ALA A 24 -19.90 -15.75 12.51
CA ALA A 24 -21.31 -16.14 12.55
C ALA A 24 -21.81 -16.88 11.29
N LEU A 25 -20.96 -17.72 10.69
CA LEU A 25 -21.24 -18.44 9.43
C LEU A 25 -22.23 -19.61 9.60
N GLY A 26 -22.55 -20.00 10.84
CA GLY A 26 -23.27 -21.24 11.12
C GLY A 26 -22.35 -22.46 11.10
N ARG A 27 -22.95 -23.66 11.11
CA ARG A 27 -22.22 -24.94 11.08
C ARG A 27 -23.07 -26.07 10.48
N ALA A 28 -22.43 -27.02 9.80
CA ALA A 28 -23.01 -28.30 9.46
C ALA A 28 -22.26 -29.39 10.25
N GLY A 29 -22.84 -29.87 11.35
CA GLY A 29 -22.14 -30.72 12.31
C GLY A 29 -20.95 -30.00 12.97
N VAL A 30 -19.74 -30.47 12.70
CA VAL A 30 -18.45 -29.87 13.12
C VAL A 30 -17.76 -29.09 11.99
N SER A 31 -18.40 -28.96 10.84
CA SER A 31 -17.85 -28.34 9.62
C SER A 31 -18.56 -27.03 9.25
N LEU A 32 -18.00 -26.30 8.28
CA LEU A 32 -18.64 -25.13 7.68
C LEU A 32 -19.86 -25.54 6.84
N PRO A 33 -20.91 -24.70 6.78
CA PRO A 33 -21.95 -24.84 5.77
C PRO A 33 -21.38 -24.72 4.35
N THR A 34 -22.01 -25.39 3.39
CA THR A 34 -21.56 -25.41 1.99
C THR A 34 -21.40 -24.01 1.40
N ASP A 35 -22.34 -23.11 1.64
CA ASP A 35 -22.29 -21.75 1.09
C ASP A 35 -21.07 -20.97 1.61
N ALA A 36 -20.76 -21.09 2.90
CA ALA A 36 -19.58 -20.48 3.49
C ALA A 36 -18.27 -21.06 2.92
N GLN A 37 -18.26 -22.37 2.63
CA GLN A 37 -17.13 -23.04 1.99
C GLN A 37 -16.95 -22.59 0.54
N LEU A 38 -18.03 -22.47 -0.23
CA LEU A 38 -18.00 -22.00 -1.62
C LEU A 38 -17.56 -20.53 -1.70
N ASP A 39 -18.10 -19.67 -0.84
CA ASP A 39 -17.70 -18.27 -0.76
C ASP A 39 -16.21 -18.10 -0.39
N PHE A 40 -15.69 -18.96 0.48
CA PHE A 40 -14.26 -18.99 0.78
C PHE A 40 -13.41 -19.42 -0.43
N GLN A 41 -13.83 -20.47 -1.14
CA GLN A 41 -13.11 -20.95 -2.33
C GLN A 41 -13.12 -19.92 -3.46
N PHE A 42 -14.25 -19.24 -3.66
CA PHE A 42 -14.38 -18.16 -4.63
C PHE A 42 -13.43 -17.01 -4.30
N ALA A 43 -13.44 -16.53 -3.05
CA ALA A 43 -12.53 -15.48 -2.62
C ALA A 43 -11.05 -15.89 -2.73
N HIS A 44 -10.72 -17.15 -2.46
CA HIS A 44 -9.37 -17.66 -2.64
C HIS A 44 -8.94 -17.69 -4.12
N ALA A 45 -9.83 -18.07 -5.04
CA ALA A 45 -9.55 -18.00 -6.47
C ALA A 45 -9.28 -16.55 -6.91
N GLN A 46 -10.13 -15.61 -6.50
CA GLN A 46 -9.94 -14.18 -6.78
C GLN A 46 -8.61 -13.65 -6.24
N ALA A 47 -8.26 -14.01 -4.99
CA ALA A 47 -7.00 -13.58 -4.39
C ALA A 47 -5.78 -14.12 -5.16
N ARG A 48 -5.84 -15.34 -5.70
CA ARG A 48 -4.78 -15.90 -6.55
C ARG A 48 -4.66 -15.15 -7.86
N ASP A 49 -5.77 -14.87 -8.52
CA ASP A 49 -5.78 -14.14 -9.79
C ASP A 49 -5.24 -12.72 -9.62
N ALA A 50 -5.59 -12.05 -8.52
CA ALA A 50 -5.10 -10.71 -8.18
C ALA A 50 -3.57 -10.64 -8.05
N VAL A 51 -2.91 -11.73 -7.60
CA VAL A 51 -1.44 -11.79 -7.52
C VAL A 51 -0.80 -11.73 -8.91
N HIS A 52 -1.48 -12.20 -9.97
CA HIS A 52 -0.94 -12.27 -11.33
C HIS A 52 -1.35 -11.10 -12.22
N LEU A 53 -2.27 -10.24 -11.78
CA LEU A 53 -2.69 -9.05 -12.52
C LEU A 53 -1.49 -8.08 -12.69
N PRO A 54 -1.14 -7.68 -13.92
CA PRO A 54 -0.09 -6.68 -14.15
C PRO A 54 -0.57 -5.28 -13.77
N LEU A 55 0.38 -4.40 -13.48
CA LEU A 55 0.11 -2.97 -13.31
C LEU A 55 -0.02 -2.29 -14.67
N ASP A 56 -1.13 -1.59 -14.88
CA ASP A 56 -1.32 -0.71 -16.03
C ASP A 56 -0.60 0.63 -15.77
N CYS A 57 0.68 0.69 -16.17
CA CYS A 57 1.49 1.90 -15.98
C CYS A 57 1.02 3.06 -16.86
N GLU A 58 0.49 2.77 -18.05
CA GLU A 58 -0.01 3.81 -18.97
C GLU A 58 -1.25 4.51 -18.39
N ALA A 59 -2.21 3.74 -17.88
CA ALA A 59 -3.39 4.31 -17.22
C ALA A 59 -2.99 5.14 -15.99
N LEU A 60 -2.06 4.62 -15.18
CA LEU A 60 -1.59 5.34 -13.98
C LEU A 60 -0.81 6.62 -14.34
N ALA A 61 0.05 6.57 -15.36
CA ALA A 61 0.73 7.75 -15.90
C ALA A 61 -0.27 8.82 -16.34
N GLY A 62 -1.32 8.42 -17.08
CA GLY A 62 -2.37 9.34 -17.49
C GLY A 62 -3.10 10.01 -16.32
N GLU A 63 -3.27 9.33 -15.18
CA GLU A 63 -3.82 9.95 -13.97
C GLU A 63 -2.84 10.96 -13.34
N LEU A 64 -1.53 10.69 -13.35
CA LEU A 64 -0.52 11.61 -12.84
C LEU A 64 -0.40 12.87 -13.71
N GLU A 65 -0.44 12.70 -15.04
CA GLU A 65 -0.36 13.80 -16.00
C GLU A 65 -1.52 14.81 -15.86
N LYS A 66 -2.74 14.34 -15.54
CA LYS A 66 -3.89 15.22 -15.27
C LYS A 66 -3.66 16.19 -14.11
N HIS A 67 -2.67 15.91 -13.26
CA HIS A 67 -2.29 16.71 -12.10
C HIS A 67 -0.89 17.35 -12.27
N ASP A 68 -0.37 17.40 -13.50
CA ASP A 68 0.95 17.96 -13.84
C ASP A 68 2.11 17.30 -13.07
N LEU A 69 1.94 16.03 -12.67
CA LEU A 69 2.98 15.26 -11.98
C LEU A 69 3.87 14.55 -12.99
N SER A 70 5.13 14.99 -13.07
CA SER A 70 6.16 14.32 -13.87
C SER A 70 6.39 12.88 -13.39
N HIS A 71 6.62 11.96 -14.32
CA HIS A 71 6.76 10.54 -14.00
C HIS A 71 7.76 9.84 -14.93
N LEU A 72 8.25 8.68 -14.50
CA LEU A 72 9.15 7.80 -15.25
C LEU A 72 8.68 6.36 -15.15
N HIS A 73 8.73 5.62 -16.25
CA HIS A 73 8.47 4.19 -16.25
C HIS A 73 9.79 3.44 -16.08
N LEU A 74 9.85 2.62 -15.03
CA LEU A 74 11.01 1.82 -14.67
C LEU A 74 10.60 0.37 -14.41
N ARG A 75 11.57 -0.52 -14.38
CA ARG A 75 11.39 -1.92 -14.05
C ARG A 75 12.49 -2.39 -13.12
N SER A 76 12.14 -3.33 -12.23
CA SER A 76 13.13 -4.02 -11.42
C SER A 76 13.97 -5.01 -12.25
N ALA A 77 15.00 -5.60 -11.65
CA ALA A 77 15.77 -6.67 -12.28
C ALA A 77 14.96 -7.98 -12.45
N ALA A 78 13.72 -8.07 -11.96
CA ALA A 78 12.83 -9.19 -12.23
C ALA A 78 12.16 -9.01 -13.61
N SER A 79 12.51 -9.88 -14.56
CA SER A 79 12.05 -9.82 -15.95
C SER A 79 10.55 -10.03 -16.12
N ASP A 80 9.93 -10.76 -15.21
CA ASP A 80 8.52 -11.13 -15.27
C ASP A 80 7.98 -11.45 -13.87
N ARG A 81 6.66 -11.68 -13.82
CA ARG A 81 5.93 -11.96 -12.58
C ARG A 81 6.36 -13.25 -11.89
N GLN A 82 6.73 -14.29 -12.64
CA GLN A 82 7.14 -15.56 -12.05
C GLN A 82 8.49 -15.42 -11.34
N ILE A 83 9.45 -14.74 -11.98
CA ILE A 83 10.74 -14.40 -11.38
C ILE A 83 10.54 -13.49 -10.17
N TYR A 84 9.71 -12.45 -10.26
CA TYR A 84 9.41 -11.56 -9.14
C TYR A 84 8.95 -12.30 -7.87
N LEU A 85 8.07 -13.29 -8.03
CA LEU A 85 7.53 -14.07 -6.92
C LEU A 85 8.57 -15.00 -6.27
N GLN A 86 9.53 -15.52 -7.06
CA GLN A 86 10.52 -16.50 -6.61
C GLN A 86 11.86 -15.86 -6.19
N ARG A 87 12.20 -14.69 -6.75
CA ARG A 87 13.48 -14.00 -6.59
C ARG A 87 13.29 -12.62 -5.98
N PRO A 88 13.06 -12.54 -4.65
CA PRO A 88 12.83 -11.27 -3.99
C PRO A 88 14.04 -10.33 -4.04
N ASP A 89 15.24 -10.86 -4.25
CA ASP A 89 16.45 -10.08 -4.46
C ASP A 89 16.40 -9.24 -5.75
N LEU A 90 15.84 -9.78 -6.85
CA LEU A 90 15.73 -9.08 -8.13
C LEU A 90 14.70 -7.95 -8.09
N GLY A 91 13.56 -8.16 -7.41
CA GLY A 91 12.55 -7.12 -7.23
C GLY A 91 12.99 -5.95 -6.32
N ARG A 92 14.16 -6.05 -5.67
CA ARG A 92 14.74 -4.99 -4.82
C ARG A 92 15.76 -4.13 -5.57
N ARG A 93 16.04 -4.42 -6.84
CA ARG A 93 17.03 -3.71 -7.66
C ARG A 93 16.40 -3.26 -8.97
N LEU A 94 16.82 -2.12 -9.50
CA LEU A 94 16.46 -1.73 -10.88
C LEU A 94 17.16 -2.63 -11.90
N ASP A 95 16.54 -2.83 -13.07
CA ASP A 95 17.29 -3.34 -14.21
C ASP A 95 18.26 -2.27 -14.75
N GLU A 96 19.21 -2.68 -15.60
CA GLU A 96 20.28 -1.78 -16.07
C GLU A 96 19.74 -0.63 -16.93
N ALA A 97 18.70 -0.88 -17.75
CA ALA A 97 18.11 0.13 -18.60
C ALA A 97 17.38 1.20 -17.78
N SER A 98 16.58 0.78 -16.81
CA SER A 98 15.85 1.67 -15.90
C SER A 98 16.81 2.46 -15.01
N ALA A 99 17.91 1.81 -14.56
CA ALA A 99 18.97 2.51 -13.85
C ALA A 99 19.58 3.63 -14.68
N ALA A 100 19.90 3.37 -15.96
CA ALA A 100 20.45 4.40 -16.86
C ALA A 100 19.45 5.55 -17.11
N THR A 101 18.17 5.23 -17.39
CA THR A 101 17.11 6.23 -17.54
C THR A 101 16.94 7.09 -16.30
N LEU A 102 17.02 6.49 -15.10
CA LEU A 102 16.92 7.24 -13.85
C LEU A 102 18.13 8.16 -13.63
N ASP A 103 19.33 7.71 -13.98
CA ASP A 103 20.56 8.48 -13.81
C ASP A 103 20.54 9.79 -14.63
N GLU A 104 19.88 9.80 -15.80
CA GLU A 104 19.63 11.00 -16.63
C GLU A 104 18.82 12.09 -15.91
N HIS A 105 18.02 11.70 -14.90
CA HIS A 105 17.12 12.58 -14.16
C HIS A 105 17.65 12.98 -12.77
N THR A 106 18.89 12.58 -12.44
CA THR A 106 19.48 12.86 -11.12
C THR A 106 19.62 14.36 -10.84
N GLY A 107 20.04 15.15 -11.83
CA GLY A 107 20.26 16.59 -11.68
C GLY A 107 21.08 16.96 -10.43
N GLU A 108 20.65 18.00 -9.73
CA GLU A 108 21.18 18.40 -8.41
C GLU A 108 20.61 17.57 -7.24
N GLY A 109 19.61 16.72 -7.50
CA GLY A 109 18.84 15.98 -6.52
C GLY A 109 17.47 16.60 -6.20
N CYS A 110 16.71 15.96 -5.31
CA CYS A 110 15.41 16.45 -4.83
C CYS A 110 15.20 16.09 -3.35
N ASP A 111 14.27 16.75 -2.67
CA ASP A 111 13.98 16.47 -1.26
C ASP A 111 13.23 15.15 -1.07
N LEU A 112 12.29 14.84 -1.98
CA LEU A 112 11.52 13.61 -1.97
C LEU A 112 11.55 12.89 -3.33
N ALA A 113 11.88 11.60 -3.29
CA ALA A 113 11.53 10.66 -4.34
C ALA A 113 10.23 9.92 -3.98
N LEU A 114 9.25 9.93 -4.89
CA LEU A 114 8.04 9.13 -4.76
C LEU A 114 8.09 7.96 -5.76
N VAL A 115 7.94 6.76 -5.23
CA VAL A 115 7.96 5.51 -5.97
C VAL A 115 6.57 4.88 -5.89
N ILE A 116 6.03 4.44 -7.02
CA ILE A 116 4.81 3.64 -7.08
C ILE A 116 5.17 2.30 -7.71
N ALA A 117 4.94 1.22 -6.99
CA ALA A 117 5.28 -0.12 -7.46
C ALA A 117 4.11 -1.09 -7.27
N ASP A 118 3.94 -1.98 -8.25
CA ASP A 118 2.89 -3.01 -8.27
C ASP A 118 2.85 -3.85 -6.98
N GLY A 119 4.01 -4.26 -6.48
CA GLY A 119 4.09 -5.13 -5.31
C GLY A 119 3.40 -6.47 -5.56
N LEU A 120 2.62 -6.93 -4.58
CA LEU A 120 1.83 -8.16 -4.69
C LEU A 120 0.39 -7.93 -5.17
N SER A 121 -0.07 -6.67 -5.26
CA SER A 121 -1.41 -6.32 -5.72
C SER A 121 -1.38 -5.07 -6.61
N ALA A 122 -1.31 -5.29 -7.93
CA ALA A 122 -1.47 -4.20 -8.90
C ALA A 122 -2.84 -3.52 -8.81
N LEU A 123 -3.88 -4.25 -8.36
CA LEU A 123 -5.22 -3.71 -8.17
C LEU A 123 -5.24 -2.61 -7.09
N ALA A 124 -4.55 -2.84 -5.97
CA ALA A 124 -4.42 -1.85 -4.90
C ALA A 124 -3.80 -0.55 -5.42
N VAL A 125 -2.72 -0.69 -6.21
CA VAL A 125 -1.98 0.43 -6.79
C VAL A 125 -2.85 1.21 -7.77
N GLN A 126 -3.50 0.54 -8.71
CA GLN A 126 -4.39 1.19 -9.69
C GLN A 126 -5.52 2.00 -9.03
N ARG A 127 -6.06 1.53 -7.91
CA ARG A 127 -7.15 2.20 -7.21
C ARG A 127 -6.70 3.36 -6.34
N HIS A 128 -5.54 3.24 -5.70
CA HIS A 128 -5.20 4.08 -4.54
C HIS A 128 -3.95 4.92 -4.73
N ALA A 129 -3.05 4.58 -5.66
CA ALA A 129 -1.76 5.24 -5.75
C ALA A 129 -1.85 6.68 -6.26
N ALA A 130 -2.63 6.97 -7.31
CA ALA A 130 -2.78 8.34 -7.82
C ALA A 130 -3.41 9.31 -6.78
N PRO A 131 -4.54 8.96 -6.12
CA PRO A 131 -5.09 9.81 -5.05
C PRO A 131 -4.11 10.07 -3.90
N MET A 132 -3.32 9.05 -3.52
CA MET A 132 -2.31 9.18 -2.47
C MET A 132 -1.12 10.04 -2.93
N ALA A 133 -0.65 9.85 -4.17
CA ALA A 133 0.43 10.63 -4.77
C ALA A 133 0.07 12.13 -4.83
N LEU A 134 -1.18 12.45 -5.20
CA LEU A 134 -1.67 13.82 -5.20
C LEU A 134 -1.60 14.46 -3.80
N LYS A 135 -2.00 13.72 -2.75
CA LYS A 135 -1.90 14.22 -1.36
C LYS A 135 -0.44 14.45 -0.94
N ILE A 136 0.47 13.58 -1.37
CA ILE A 136 1.91 13.72 -1.09
C ILE A 136 2.49 14.95 -1.81
N ALA A 137 2.12 15.17 -3.07
CA ALA A 137 2.50 16.38 -3.83
C ALA A 137 1.91 17.66 -3.17
N GLU A 138 0.63 17.60 -2.79
CA GLU A 138 -0.09 18.39 -1.79
C GLU A 138 0.85 18.98 -0.72
N HIS A 139 1.40 18.05 0.04
CA HIS A 139 2.26 18.32 1.18
C HIS A 139 3.65 18.81 0.81
N CYS A 140 4.27 18.26 -0.23
CA CYS A 140 5.60 18.73 -0.67
C CYS A 140 5.55 20.21 -1.07
N GLN A 141 4.53 20.61 -1.82
CA GLN A 141 4.33 22.01 -2.21
C GLN A 141 4.14 22.91 -0.98
N ALA A 142 3.32 22.49 -0.01
CA ALA A 142 3.07 23.25 1.21
C ALA A 142 4.32 23.41 2.10
N GLU A 143 5.17 22.39 2.16
CA GLU A 143 6.43 22.41 2.92
C GLU A 143 7.60 23.07 2.16
N GLY A 144 7.43 23.35 0.87
CA GLY A 144 8.49 23.83 0.00
C GLY A 144 9.54 22.76 -0.35
N TRP A 145 9.20 21.48 -0.22
CA TRP A 145 10.07 20.38 -0.63
C TRP A 145 9.98 20.12 -2.12
N SER A 146 11.15 19.95 -2.74
CA SER A 146 11.24 19.55 -4.15
C SER A 146 10.87 18.07 -4.32
N LEU A 147 9.87 17.81 -5.15
CA LEU A 147 9.45 16.46 -5.54
C LEU A 147 10.15 16.09 -6.86
N GLY A 148 10.90 14.98 -6.85
CA GLY A 148 11.45 14.41 -8.08
C GLY A 148 10.38 13.77 -8.98
N PRO A 149 10.74 13.28 -10.17
CA PRO A 149 9.78 12.57 -11.01
C PRO A 149 9.25 11.31 -10.30
N ILE A 150 7.94 11.10 -10.35
CA ILE A 150 7.30 9.92 -9.77
C ILE A 150 7.72 8.69 -10.56
N THR A 151 8.33 7.72 -9.91
CA THR A 151 8.78 6.50 -10.58
C THR A 151 7.70 5.44 -10.52
N LEU A 152 7.19 5.02 -11.67
CA LEU A 152 6.29 3.87 -11.83
C LEU A 152 7.14 2.63 -12.07
N VAL A 153 7.19 1.72 -11.10
CA VAL A 153 8.13 0.60 -11.10
C VAL A 153 7.40 -0.73 -11.21
N GLU A 154 7.62 -1.43 -12.32
CA GLU A 154 7.13 -2.79 -12.50
C GLU A 154 7.98 -3.81 -11.71
N GLN A 155 7.30 -4.79 -11.12
CA GLN A 155 7.91 -5.86 -10.32
C GLN A 155 8.74 -5.33 -9.14
N GLY A 156 8.28 -4.24 -8.51
CA GLY A 156 9.00 -3.58 -7.43
C GLY A 156 8.74 -4.20 -6.05
N ARG A 157 9.74 -4.14 -5.17
CA ARG A 157 9.63 -4.42 -3.73
C ARG A 157 10.11 -3.22 -2.95
N VAL A 158 9.67 -3.09 -1.70
CA VAL A 158 9.98 -1.97 -0.80
C VAL A 158 11.42 -1.43 -0.93
N ALA A 159 12.44 -2.29 -0.88
CA ALA A 159 13.84 -1.84 -0.89
C ALA A 159 14.33 -1.26 -2.23
N ILE A 160 13.60 -1.42 -3.34
CA ILE A 160 13.94 -0.75 -4.61
C ILE A 160 13.89 0.76 -4.49
N ALA A 161 13.03 1.26 -3.59
CA ALA A 161 12.92 2.68 -3.28
C ALA A 161 14.24 3.26 -2.77
N ASP A 162 15.04 2.48 -2.05
CA ASP A 162 16.31 2.97 -1.54
C ASP A 162 17.36 3.12 -2.65
N GLU A 163 17.35 2.24 -3.65
CA GLU A 163 18.21 2.41 -4.84
C GLU A 163 17.78 3.63 -5.65
N ILE A 164 16.48 3.81 -5.88
CA ILE A 164 15.94 4.96 -6.61
C ILE A 164 16.28 6.27 -5.89
N GLY A 165 16.03 6.34 -4.59
CA GLY A 165 16.33 7.50 -3.78
C GLY A 165 17.83 7.82 -3.75
N GLN A 166 18.68 6.80 -3.63
CA GLN A 166 20.13 6.99 -3.69
C GLN A 166 20.59 7.57 -5.04
N ARG A 167 20.05 7.05 -6.16
CA ARG A 167 20.39 7.53 -7.51
C ARG A 167 19.94 8.96 -7.74
N LEU A 168 18.70 9.29 -7.34
CA LEU A 168 18.15 10.65 -7.38
C LEU A 168 18.74 11.60 -6.31
N LYS A 169 19.72 11.14 -5.51
CA LYS A 169 20.34 11.92 -4.43
C LYS A 169 19.33 12.56 -3.48
N THR A 170 18.26 11.83 -3.16
CA THR A 170 17.17 12.38 -2.37
C THR A 170 17.42 12.33 -0.87
N HIS A 171 16.83 13.29 -0.14
CA HIS A 171 16.81 13.25 1.33
C HIS A 171 15.82 12.21 1.87
N MET A 172 14.71 12.00 1.17
CA MET A 172 13.61 11.13 1.58
C MET A 172 13.11 10.29 0.43
N VAL A 173 12.71 9.04 0.70
CA VAL A 173 11.92 8.27 -0.27
C VAL A 173 10.65 7.74 0.36
N VAL A 174 9.57 7.80 -0.41
CA VAL A 174 8.31 7.14 -0.13
C VAL A 174 8.03 6.16 -1.25
N ILE A 175 7.65 4.92 -0.89
CA ILE A 175 7.13 3.94 -1.85
C ILE A 175 5.68 3.57 -1.52
N LEU A 176 4.79 3.77 -2.49
CA LEU A 176 3.44 3.23 -2.52
C LEU A 176 3.51 1.84 -3.17
N LEU A 177 3.06 0.81 -2.46
CA LEU A 177 3.22 -0.58 -2.86
C LEU A 177 1.91 -1.36 -2.63
N GLY A 178 1.48 -2.13 -3.64
CA GLY A 178 0.40 -3.08 -3.47
C GLY A 178 0.76 -4.18 -2.48
N GLU A 179 -0.02 -4.32 -1.40
CA GLU A 179 0.21 -5.36 -0.40
C GLU A 179 -0.21 -6.74 -0.90
N ARG A 180 0.06 -7.77 -0.11
CA ARG A 180 -0.40 -9.13 -0.43
C ARG A 180 -1.95 -9.15 -0.43
N PRO A 181 -2.61 -9.62 -1.50
CA PRO A 181 -4.06 -9.74 -1.52
C PRO A 181 -4.58 -10.61 -0.37
N GLY A 182 -5.48 -10.06 0.43
CA GLY A 182 -6.22 -10.79 1.44
C GLY A 182 -7.48 -11.43 0.85
N LEU A 183 -8.04 -12.44 1.54
CA LEU A 183 -9.29 -13.09 1.12
C LEU A 183 -10.52 -12.17 1.17
N SER A 184 -10.49 -11.11 1.97
CA SER A 184 -11.59 -10.15 2.11
C SER A 184 -11.21 -8.73 1.67
N SER A 185 -9.97 -8.49 1.28
CA SER A 185 -9.47 -7.19 0.80
C SER A 185 -8.27 -7.43 -0.12
N PRO A 186 -8.51 -7.59 -1.44
CA PRO A 186 -7.45 -7.86 -2.40
C PRO A 186 -6.66 -6.59 -2.79
N ASP A 187 -7.11 -5.41 -2.37
CA ASP A 187 -6.72 -4.10 -2.89
C ASP A 187 -6.12 -3.16 -1.82
N SER A 188 -5.52 -3.68 -0.76
CA SER A 188 -4.86 -2.87 0.26
C SER A 188 -3.55 -2.24 -0.24
N LEU A 189 -3.43 -0.90 -0.18
CA LEU A 189 -2.18 -0.18 -0.46
C LEU A 189 -1.37 -0.02 0.84
N GLY A 190 -0.06 -0.25 0.74
CA GLY A 190 0.90 0.04 1.79
C GLY A 190 1.84 1.17 1.37
N LEU A 191 2.39 1.88 2.35
CA LEU A 191 3.36 2.95 2.16
C LEU A 191 4.56 2.72 3.07
N TYR A 192 5.76 2.85 2.50
CA TYR A 192 7.01 2.78 3.25
C TYR A 192 7.83 4.04 3.06
N PHE A 193 8.38 4.56 4.14
CA PHE A 193 9.14 5.81 4.18
C PHE A 193 10.54 5.59 4.76
N THR A 194 11.55 6.13 4.08
CA THR A 194 12.96 6.09 4.52
C THR A 194 13.58 7.48 4.44
N TRP A 195 14.29 7.89 5.50
CA TRP A 195 15.20 9.02 5.49
C TRP A 195 16.60 8.61 5.03
N ALA A 196 17.25 9.43 4.21
CA ALA A 196 18.55 9.17 3.60
C ALA A 196 18.64 7.77 2.95
N PRO A 197 17.78 7.47 1.97
CA PRO A 197 17.72 6.16 1.31
C PRO A 197 19.07 5.75 0.72
N GLN A 198 19.47 4.51 0.98
CA GLN A 198 20.69 3.91 0.45
C GLN A 198 20.51 2.39 0.24
N VAL A 199 21.14 1.85 -0.79
CA VAL A 199 21.17 0.39 -0.99
C VAL A 199 21.80 -0.27 0.24
N GLY A 200 21.12 -1.30 0.76
CA GLY A 200 21.56 -2.01 1.97
C GLY A 200 20.83 -1.61 3.25
N ARG A 201 19.93 -0.61 3.21
CA ARG A 201 19.02 -0.31 4.33
C ARG A 201 18.19 -1.54 4.71
N HIS A 202 17.97 -1.73 6.01
CA HIS A 202 17.16 -2.83 6.54
C HIS A 202 15.74 -2.39 6.90
N ASP A 203 14.79 -3.33 7.00
CA ASP A 203 13.36 -3.03 7.17
C ASP A 203 13.06 -2.19 8.42
N ALA A 204 13.81 -2.38 9.51
CA ALA A 204 13.64 -1.57 10.71
C ALA A 204 14.04 -0.08 10.55
N GLN A 205 14.64 0.33 9.42
CA GLN A 205 14.92 1.73 9.10
C GLN A 205 13.79 2.40 8.32
N ARG A 206 12.72 1.66 8.01
CA ARG A 206 11.59 2.13 7.23
C ARG A 206 10.37 2.30 8.13
N ASN A 207 9.72 3.45 8.06
CA ASN A 207 8.37 3.58 8.62
C ASN A 207 7.38 2.91 7.66
N CYS A 208 6.31 2.33 8.22
CA CYS A 208 5.27 1.66 7.44
C CYS A 208 3.90 2.21 7.84
N ILE A 209 3.11 2.60 6.84
CA ILE A 209 1.68 2.91 6.97
C ILE A 209 0.95 1.94 6.06
N SER A 210 0.19 1.02 6.65
CA SER A 210 -0.51 -0.06 5.93
C SER A 210 -2.01 0.18 5.82
N ASN A 211 -2.68 -0.67 5.05
CA ASN A 211 -4.15 -0.71 4.97
C ASN A 211 -4.78 0.58 4.45
N ILE A 212 -4.10 1.27 3.55
CA ILE A 212 -4.59 2.52 2.94
C ILE A 212 -5.66 2.15 1.91
N ARG A 213 -6.93 2.39 2.26
CA ARG A 213 -8.12 2.19 1.43
C ARG A 213 -9.36 2.79 2.13
N PRO A 214 -10.48 3.02 1.43
CA PRO A 214 -11.69 3.58 2.03
C PRO A 214 -12.23 2.82 3.26
N GLU A 215 -12.19 1.48 3.24
CA GLU A 215 -12.63 0.62 4.36
C GLU A 215 -11.53 0.37 5.41
N GLY A 216 -10.40 1.07 5.29
CA GLY A 216 -9.24 0.97 6.17
C GLY A 216 -8.79 2.35 6.61
N LEU A 217 -7.50 2.64 6.41
CA LEU A 217 -6.93 3.96 6.65
C LEU A 217 -7.24 4.89 5.47
N SER A 218 -7.98 5.96 5.72
CA SER A 218 -8.31 6.94 4.67
C SER A 218 -7.06 7.65 4.14
N TYR A 219 -7.10 8.11 2.90
CA TYR A 219 -5.96 8.81 2.27
C TYR A 219 -5.55 10.05 3.07
N ASN A 220 -6.52 10.84 3.56
CA ASN A 220 -6.24 12.03 4.35
C ASN A 220 -5.51 11.69 5.66
N LEU A 221 -5.93 10.62 6.36
CA LEU A 221 -5.28 10.22 7.60
C LEU A 221 -3.90 9.60 7.34
N ALA A 222 -3.76 8.82 6.28
CA ALA A 222 -2.46 8.29 5.85
C ALA A 222 -1.47 9.41 5.48
N ALA A 223 -1.93 10.40 4.71
CA ALA A 223 -1.12 11.56 4.30
C ALA A 223 -0.73 12.43 5.49
N HIS A 224 -1.65 12.67 6.44
CA HIS A 224 -1.36 13.39 7.69
C HIS A 224 -0.27 12.71 8.52
N ARG A 225 -0.37 11.39 8.71
CA ARG A 225 0.65 10.61 9.41
C ARG A 225 1.99 10.61 8.68
N LEU A 226 1.97 10.47 7.36
CA LEU A 226 3.18 10.54 6.54
C LEU A 226 3.85 11.93 6.67
N LEU A 227 3.09 13.02 6.58
CA LEU A 227 3.62 14.37 6.72
C LEU A 227 4.31 14.57 8.07
N TYR A 228 3.70 14.09 9.16
CA TYR A 228 4.33 14.09 10.48
C TYR A 228 5.68 13.38 10.46
N LEU A 229 5.73 12.15 9.91
CA LEU A 229 6.96 11.38 9.81
C LEU A 229 8.02 12.09 8.96
N MET A 230 7.64 12.67 7.82
CA MET A 230 8.56 13.39 6.93
C MET A 230 9.14 14.65 7.61
N ARG A 231 8.32 15.44 8.31
CA ARG A 231 8.79 16.62 9.06
C ARG A 231 9.77 16.23 10.15
N GLU A 232 9.42 15.23 10.96
CA GLU A 232 10.27 14.78 12.06
C GLU A 232 11.55 14.12 11.56
N ALA A 233 11.49 13.37 10.46
CA ALA A 233 12.66 12.82 9.81
C ALA A 233 13.57 13.92 9.24
N SER A 234 13.00 14.95 8.62
CA SER A 234 13.78 16.11 8.14
C SER A 234 14.50 16.84 9.28
N ARG A 235 13.80 17.03 10.40
CA ARG A 235 14.35 17.69 11.59
C ARG A 235 15.41 16.86 12.31
N ARG A 236 15.21 15.55 12.43
CA ARG A 236 16.00 14.64 13.28
C ARG A 236 16.96 13.73 12.52
N GLN A 237 16.83 13.70 11.19
CA GLN A 237 17.61 12.91 10.25
C GLN A 237 17.55 11.40 10.52
N LEU A 238 16.36 10.87 10.82
CA LEU A 238 16.14 9.46 11.15
C LEU A 238 14.77 8.95 10.68
N SER A 239 14.63 7.63 10.55
CA SER A 239 13.39 6.94 10.16
C SER A 239 13.33 5.54 10.78
N GLY A 240 12.22 4.83 10.54
CA GLY A 240 12.01 3.47 11.01
C GLY A 240 11.76 3.41 12.51
N VAL A 241 12.30 2.40 13.18
CA VAL A 241 12.07 2.17 14.62
C VAL A 241 12.55 3.31 15.52
N GLN A 242 13.45 4.16 15.01
CA GLN A 242 13.95 5.35 15.71
C GLN A 242 12.98 6.55 15.62
N LEU A 243 11.98 6.47 14.73
CA LEU A 243 10.95 7.49 14.54
C LEU A 243 9.56 6.86 14.70
N LYS A 244 8.92 7.09 15.84
CA LYS A 244 7.54 6.64 16.04
C LYS A 244 6.56 7.60 15.39
N ASP A 245 5.44 7.07 14.93
CA ASP A 245 4.28 7.86 14.53
C ASP A 245 3.56 8.33 15.80
N GLU A 246 3.72 9.61 16.12
CA GLU A 246 3.06 10.28 17.25
C GLU A 246 2.13 11.40 16.72
N ALA A 247 1.68 11.28 15.45
CA ALA A 247 0.76 12.24 14.86
C ALA A 247 -0.56 12.25 15.64
N GLU A 248 -0.93 13.43 16.16
CA GLU A 248 -2.26 13.61 16.74
C GLU A 248 -3.32 13.48 15.66
N VAL A 249 -4.29 12.59 15.89
CA VAL A 249 -5.44 12.41 14.99
C VAL A 249 -6.55 13.36 15.45
N PRO A 250 -6.98 14.31 14.61
CA PRO A 250 -8.08 15.20 14.98
C PRO A 250 -9.35 14.36 15.21
N THR A 251 -9.80 14.29 16.45
CA THR A 251 -11.10 13.69 16.79
C THR A 251 -12.18 14.76 16.74
N LEU A 252 -13.28 14.50 16.03
CA LEU A 252 -14.49 15.30 16.16
C LEU A 252 -14.98 15.20 17.62
N GLU A 253 -15.17 16.34 18.28
CA GLU A 253 -15.74 16.38 19.62
C GLU A 253 -17.22 15.93 19.59
N GLY A 254 -17.45 14.68 20.01
CA GLY A 254 -18.66 14.20 20.68
C GLY A 254 -19.99 14.14 19.90
N GLU A 255 -20.33 12.96 19.38
CA GLU A 255 -21.73 12.49 19.45
C GLU A 255 -21.91 11.61 20.70
N PRO A 256 -23.06 11.64 21.39
CA PRO A 256 -23.29 10.82 22.57
C PRO A 256 -23.08 9.35 22.21
N ARG A 257 -22.27 8.63 22.99
CA ARG A 257 -22.15 7.17 22.86
C ARG A 257 -23.55 6.58 22.98
N ALA A 258 -24.13 6.13 21.87
CA ALA A 258 -25.22 5.18 21.89
C ALA A 258 -24.80 4.03 22.80
N GLY A 259 -25.68 3.60 23.70
CA GLY A 259 -25.40 2.57 24.70
C GLY A 259 -24.72 1.34 24.09
N ASN A 260 -24.07 0.53 24.94
CA ASN A 260 -23.37 -0.66 24.49
C ASN A 260 -24.32 -1.56 23.68
N PHE A 261 -24.15 -1.59 22.36
CA PHE A 261 -25.01 -2.31 21.42
C PHE A 261 -24.95 -3.84 21.62
N LEU A 262 -24.00 -4.33 22.41
CA LEU A 262 -23.89 -5.73 22.83
C LEU A 262 -24.85 -6.07 23.99
N LEU A 263 -25.44 -5.08 24.65
CA LEU A 263 -26.32 -5.22 25.81
C LEU A 263 -27.78 -4.88 25.47
N GLY A 264 -28.24 -5.24 24.27
CA GLY A 264 -29.59 -4.96 23.79
C GLY A 264 -30.68 -5.10 24.85
#